data_AF-A0A915EF01-F1
#
_entry.id   AF-A0A915EF01-F1
#
_cell.length_a   1.000
_cell.length_b   1.000
_cell.length_c   1.000
_cell.angle_alpha   90.00
_cell.angle_beta   90.00
_cell.angle_gamma   90.00
#
_symmetry.space_group_name_H-M   'P 1'
#
loop_
_entity.id
_entity.type
_entity.pdbx_description
1 polymer ?
#
loop_
_entity_poly.entity_id
_entity_poly.type
_entity_poly.pdbx_seq_one_letter_code
_entity_poly.pdbx_strand_id
1 'polypeptide(L)'
;MSNLWIITFAQGILGIIGAVFCSYPTFVYFCGSLFTACFITESFSELFLIFNRFLSILAPKVEKMAFDGYKIYFWFLLSASAGFFAFMHLKPVLFNATHFAWLFNPYVDYIEDVDLTIF
;
A
#
# COMPACT_ATOMS: atom_id res chain seq x y z
N MET A 1 -8.32 1.83 7.86
CA MET A 1 -9.77 1.81 7.53
C MET A 1 -10.31 3.05 6.82
N SER A 2 -9.97 4.29 7.17
CA SER A 2 -10.48 5.49 6.45
C SER A 2 -9.89 5.69 5.04
N ASN A 3 -8.64 5.29 4.80
CA ASN A 3 -7.96 5.51 3.51
C ASN A 3 -8.47 4.62 2.36
N LEU A 4 -9.09 3.47 2.65
CA LEU A 4 -9.55 2.53 1.62
C LEU A 4 -10.73 3.08 0.80
N TRP A 5 -11.56 3.94 1.40
CA TRP A 5 -12.75 4.46 0.73
C TRP A 5 -12.43 5.23 -0.55
N ILE A 6 -11.36 6.02 -0.55
CA ILE A 6 -11.00 6.89 -1.68
C ILE A 6 -10.48 6.05 -2.86
N ILE A 7 -9.59 5.10 -2.58
CA ILE A 7 -9.00 4.24 -3.61
C ILE A 7 -10.01 3.23 -4.17
N THR A 8 -10.89 2.67 -3.34
CA THR A 8 -11.93 1.74 -3.79
C THR A 8 -13.02 2.45 -4.59
N PHE A 9 -13.37 3.69 -4.21
CA PHE A 9 -14.31 4.48 -4.99
C PHE A 9 -13.74 4.87 -6.36
N ALA A 10 -12.46 5.27 -6.41
CA ALA A 10 -11.76 5.53 -7.67
C ALA A 10 -11.68 4.27 -8.55
N GLN A 11 -11.37 3.11 -7.96
CA GLN A 11 -11.38 1.82 -8.66
C GLN A 11 -12.76 1.48 -9.21
N GLY A 12 -13.83 1.71 -8.45
CA GLY A 12 -15.20 1.47 -8.90
C GLY A 12 -15.58 2.33 -10.12
N ILE A 13 -15.24 3.62 -10.10
CA ILE A 13 -15.49 4.53 -11.23
C ILE A 13 -14.71 4.08 -12.48
N LEU A 14 -13.40 3.82 -12.33
CA LEU A 14 -12.55 3.36 -13.43
C LEU A 14 -13.02 2.03 -14.01
N GLY A 15 -13.56 1.15 -13.15
CA GLY A 15 -14.16 -0.11 -13.53
C GLY A 15 -15.45 0.03 -14.35
N ILE A 16 -16.36 0.94 -13.96
CA ILE A 16 -17.60 1.21 -14.73
C ILE A 16 -17.28 1.79 -16.11
N ILE A 17 -16.25 2.64 -16.20
CA ILE A 17 -15.81 3.24 -17.46
C ILE A 17 -15.10 2.22 -18.37
N GLY A 18 -14.64 1.10 -17.83
CA GLY A 18 -13.80 0.15 -18.55
C GLY A 18 -12.42 0.74 -18.87
N ALA A 19 -11.93 1.65 -18.03
CA ALA A 19 -10.69 2.39 -18.30
C ALA A 19 -9.47 1.47 -18.19
N VAL A 20 -8.70 1.38 -19.28
CA VAL A 20 -7.35 0.79 -19.31
C VAL A 20 -6.31 1.88 -19.01
N PHE A 21 -5.09 1.49 -18.60
CA PHE A 21 -4.00 2.43 -18.31
C PHE A 21 -3.83 3.54 -19.36
N CYS A 22 -3.96 3.19 -20.65
CA CYS A 22 -3.83 4.14 -21.77
C CYS A 22 -4.94 5.22 -21.85
N SER A 23 -6.06 5.05 -21.16
CA SER A 23 -7.18 6.02 -21.21
C SER A 23 -6.90 7.26 -20.36
N TYR A 24 -6.36 7.06 -19.15
CA TYR A 24 -6.06 8.13 -18.20
C TYR A 24 -4.74 7.84 -17.47
N PRO A 25 -3.59 7.90 -18.17
CA PRO A 25 -2.31 7.37 -17.66
C PRO A 25 -1.83 8.10 -16.40
N THR A 26 -1.95 9.43 -16.35
CA THR A 26 -1.54 10.24 -15.19
C THR A 26 -2.42 10.00 -13.96
N PHE A 27 -3.74 9.88 -14.15
CA PHE A 27 -4.68 9.63 -13.05
C PHE A 27 -4.50 8.22 -12.47
N VAL A 28 -4.44 7.20 -13.34
CA VAL A 28 -4.25 5.81 -12.93
C VAL A 28 -2.90 5.61 -12.24
N TYR A 29 -1.84 6.23 -12.76
CA TYR A 29 -0.51 6.18 -12.14
C TYR A 29 -0.51 6.76 -10.72
N PHE A 30 -1.14 7.92 -10.52
CA PHE A 30 -1.21 8.57 -9.21
C PHE A 30 -2.08 7.79 -8.21
N CYS A 31 -3.22 7.26 -8.66
CA CYS A 31 -4.05 6.39 -7.82
C CYS A 31 -3.33 5.10 -7.45
N GLY A 32 -2.59 4.50 -8.39
CA GLY A 32 -1.82 3.29 -8.19
C GLY A 32 -0.65 3.47 -7.21
N SER A 33 0.08 4.58 -7.30
CA SER A 33 1.15 4.88 -6.34
C SER A 33 0.62 5.17 -4.94
N LEU A 34 -0.51 5.88 -4.82
CA LEU A 34 -1.19 6.09 -3.55
C LEU A 34 -1.71 4.78 -2.94
N PHE A 35 -2.23 3.88 -3.77
CA PHE A 35 -2.67 2.56 -3.34
C PHE A 35 -1.51 1.78 -2.74
N THR A 36 -0.38 1.66 -3.47
CA THR A 36 0.82 0.97 -2.97
C THR A 36 1.35 1.60 -1.68
N ALA A 37 1.45 2.93 -1.62
CA ALA A 37 1.93 3.63 -0.43
C ALA A 37 1.04 3.39 0.80
N CYS A 38 -0.29 3.42 0.62
CA CYS A 38 -1.25 3.12 1.68
C CYS A 38 -1.12 1.68 2.15
N PHE A 39 -1.04 0.73 1.22
CA PHE A 39 -0.92 -0.70 1.52
C PHE A 39 0.32 -1.01 2.38
N ILE A 40 1.46 -0.43 2.02
CA ILE A 40 2.69 -0.57 2.80
C ILE A 40 2.55 0.06 4.18
N THR A 41 2.01 1.29 4.27
CA THR A 41 1.83 1.99 5.56
C THR A 41 0.94 1.21 6.52
N GLU A 42 -0.16 0.63 6.02
CA GLU A 42 -1.10 -0.19 6.79
C GLU A 42 -0.40 -1.44 7.32
N SER A 43 0.30 -2.16 6.44
CA SER A 43 1.05 -3.37 6.79
C SER A 43 2.08 -3.11 7.91
N PHE A 44 2.86 -2.03 7.82
CA PHE A 44 3.81 -1.65 8.87
C PHE A 44 3.11 -1.29 10.19
N SER A 45 1.97 -0.62 10.13
CA SER A 45 1.22 -0.23 11.33
C SER A 45 0.66 -1.45 12.07
N GLU A 46 0.15 -2.44 11.33
CA GLU A 46 -0.31 -3.71 11.90
C GLU A 46 0.83 -4.50 12.52
N LEU A 47 2.01 -4.53 11.88
CA LEU A 47 3.21 -5.16 12.45
C LEU A 47 3.59 -4.54 13.80
N PHE A 48 3.58 -3.21 13.92
CA PHE A 48 3.86 -2.54 15.20
C PHE A 48 2.80 -2.85 16.26
N LEU A 49 1.53 -2.93 15.87
CA LEU A 49 0.44 -3.24 16.78
C LEU A 49 0.54 -4.66 17.33
N ILE A 50 0.89 -5.62 16.46
CA ILE A 50 1.18 -7.00 16.83
C ILE A 50 2.40 -7.05 17.77
N PHE A 51 3.47 -6.33 17.44
CA PHE A 51 4.66 -6.23 18.30
C PHE A 51 4.33 -5.71 19.70
N ASN A 52 3.50 -4.67 19.78
CA ASN A 52 3.04 -4.13 21.05
C ASN A 52 2.29 -5.19 21.89
N ARG A 53 1.39 -5.96 21.25
CA ARG A 53 0.65 -7.06 21.90
C ARG A 53 1.59 -8.17 22.39
N PHE A 54 2.57 -8.57 21.59
CA PHE A 54 3.54 -9.59 21.96
C PHE A 54 4.43 -9.14 23.13
N LEU A 55 4.90 -7.90 23.13
CA LEU A 55 5.72 -7.36 24.22
C LEU A 55 4.94 -7.22 25.52
N SER A 56 3.66 -6.87 25.46
CA SER A 56 2.78 -6.83 26.63
C SER A 56 2.69 -8.20 27.33
N ILE A 57 2.69 -9.30 26.55
CA ILE A 57 2.61 -10.68 27.07
C ILE A 57 3.98 -11.18 27.56
N LEU A 58 5.06 -10.93 26.80
CA LEU A 58 6.39 -11.48 27.09
C LEU A 58 7.16 -10.67 28.14
N ALA A 59 7.06 -9.34 28.09
CA ALA A 59 7.88 -8.45 28.90
C ALA A 59 7.23 -7.07 29.06
N PRO A 60 6.28 -6.90 30.00
CA PRO A 60 5.54 -5.65 30.19
C PRO A 60 6.44 -4.45 30.59
N LYS A 61 7.64 -4.72 31.11
CA LYS A 61 8.65 -3.67 31.37
C LYS A 61 9.23 -3.07 30.09
N VAL A 62 9.42 -3.90 29.05
CA VAL A 62 9.96 -3.47 27.75
C VAL A 62 8.89 -2.75 26.94
N GLU A 63 7.64 -3.20 27.03
CA GLU A 63 6.48 -2.53 26.43
C GLU A 63 6.34 -1.09 26.94
N LYS A 64 6.36 -0.87 28.27
CA LYS A 64 6.42 0.50 28.84
C LYS A 64 7.67 1.28 28.44
N MET A 65 8.79 0.64 28.15
CA MET A 65 9.96 1.40 27.70
C MET A 65 9.83 1.89 26.25
N ALA A 66 9.28 1.03 25.38
CA ALA A 66 9.23 1.25 23.93
C ALA A 66 7.95 1.96 23.44
N PHE A 67 6.82 1.75 24.10
CA PHE A 67 5.50 2.23 23.66
C PHE A 67 4.83 3.21 24.63
N ASP A 68 5.53 3.67 25.68
CA ASP A 68 4.91 4.60 26.62
C ASP A 68 4.89 6.05 26.13
N GLY A 69 3.75 6.71 26.37
CA GLY A 69 3.49 8.11 26.05
C GLY A 69 3.73 8.49 24.58
N TYR A 70 4.54 9.54 24.38
CA TYR A 70 4.74 10.17 23.07
C TYR A 70 5.54 9.30 22.08
N LYS A 71 6.16 8.21 22.54
CA LYS A 71 7.00 7.34 21.69
C LYS A 71 6.16 6.55 20.68
N ILE A 72 4.88 6.32 20.96
CA ILE A 72 3.94 5.75 19.99
C ILE A 72 3.86 6.61 18.71
N TYR A 73 3.90 7.94 18.84
CA TYR A 73 3.91 8.83 17.67
C TYR A 73 5.16 8.64 16.82
N PHE A 74 6.31 8.30 17.42
CA PHE A 74 7.51 7.99 16.66
C PHE A 74 7.33 6.73 15.79
N TRP A 75 6.69 5.68 16.32
CA TRP A 75 6.38 4.47 15.56
C TRP A 75 5.39 4.72 14.42
N PHE A 76 4.35 5.54 14.66
CA PHE A 76 3.44 5.96 13.59
C PHE A 76 4.14 6.79 12.51
N LEU A 77 5.05 7.69 12.91
CA LEU A 77 5.82 8.51 11.99
C LEU A 77 6.80 7.66 11.17
N LEU A 78 7.34 6.60 11.77
CA LEU A 78 8.14 5.60 11.07
C LEU A 78 7.31 4.85 10.01
N SER A 79 6.12 4.36 10.33
CA SER A 79 5.21 3.75 9.34
C SER A 79 4.87 4.71 8.20
N ALA A 80 4.56 5.97 8.53
CA ALA A 80 4.26 6.99 7.52
C ALA A 80 5.46 7.28 6.61
N SER A 81 6.68 7.32 7.17
CA SER A 81 7.90 7.51 6.39
C SER A 81 8.19 6.34 5.43
N ALA A 82 7.90 5.10 5.85
CA ALA A 82 8.01 3.92 4.99
C ALA A 82 7.02 3.98 3.81
N GLY A 83 5.79 4.41 4.07
CA GLY A 83 4.79 4.68 3.03
C GLY A 83 5.21 5.76 2.04
N PHE A 84 5.77 6.86 2.54
CA PHE A 84 6.28 7.95 1.70
C PHE A 84 7.47 7.50 0.84
N PHE A 85 8.38 6.70 1.40
CA PHE A 85 9.47 6.10 0.64
C PHE A 85 8.94 5.19 -0.48
N ALA A 86 7.91 4.39 -0.18
CA ALA A 86 7.25 3.55 -1.17
C ALA A 86 6.56 4.35 -2.27
N PHE A 87 5.93 5.48 -1.94
CA PHE A 87 5.33 6.36 -2.95
C PHE A 87 6.35 6.87 -3.98
N MET A 88 7.58 7.16 -3.55
CA MET A 88 8.63 7.70 -4.43
C MET A 88 9.42 6.63 -5.19
N HIS A 89 9.68 5.47 -4.60
CA HIS A 89 10.65 4.50 -5.14
C HIS A 89 10.05 3.19 -5.61
N LEU A 90 8.87 2.79 -5.11
CA LEU A 90 8.27 1.52 -5.52
C LEU A 90 7.54 1.66 -6.85
N LYS A 91 7.60 0.60 -7.66
CA LYS A 91 6.80 0.48 -8.88
C LYS A 91 5.31 0.53 -8.48
N PRO A 92 4.52 1.47 -9.01
CA PRO A 92 3.11 1.55 -8.69
C PRO A 92 2.36 0.41 -9.35
N VAL A 93 1.26 -0.01 -8.72
CA VAL A 93 0.31 -0.92 -9.36
C VAL A 93 -0.52 -0.16 -10.38
N LEU A 94 -0.82 -0.77 -11.52
CA LEU A 94 -1.58 -0.16 -12.61
C LEU A 94 -2.96 -0.83 -12.72
N PHE A 95 -4.00 -0.03 -12.88
CA PHE A 95 -5.36 -0.54 -13.01
C PHE A 95 -5.61 -1.07 -14.42
N ASN A 96 -6.12 -2.31 -14.51
CA ASN A 96 -6.61 -2.89 -15.75
C ASN A 96 -8.08 -3.32 -15.56
N ALA A 97 -8.99 -2.66 -16.28
CA ALA A 97 -10.42 -2.96 -16.22
C ALA A 97 -10.78 -4.35 -16.76
N THR A 98 -10.00 -4.92 -17.68
CA THR A 98 -10.23 -6.27 -18.23
C THR A 98 -10.18 -7.34 -17.14
N HIS A 99 -9.23 -7.19 -16.20
CA HIS A 99 -9.05 -8.09 -15.05
C HIS A 99 -9.68 -7.53 -13.76
N PHE A 100 -10.27 -6.34 -13.83
CA PHE A 100 -10.80 -5.59 -12.70
C PHE A 100 -9.83 -5.52 -11.50
N ALA A 101 -8.53 -5.44 -11.79
CA ALA A 101 -7.48 -5.60 -10.79
C ALA A 101 -6.38 -4.55 -10.96
N TRP A 102 -5.70 -4.27 -9.85
CA TRP A 102 -4.45 -3.51 -9.84
C TRP A 102 -3.29 -4.48 -9.98
N LEU A 103 -2.57 -4.40 -11.09
CA LEU A 103 -1.52 -5.34 -11.46
C LEU A 103 -0.18 -4.61 -11.57
N PHE A 104 0.92 -5.28 -11.21
CA PHE A 104 2.26 -4.73 -11.46
C PHE A 104 2.62 -4.73 -12.95
N ASN A 105 2.05 -5.65 -13.73
CA ASN A 105 2.10 -5.63 -15.19
C ASN A 105 0.68 -5.46 -15.78
N PRO A 106 0.37 -4.34 -16.45
CA PRO A 106 -0.93 -4.12 -17.09
C PRO A 106 -1.12 -4.95 -18.37
N TYR A 107 -0.04 -5.53 -18.93
CA TYR A 107 -0.05 -6.33 -20.17
C TYR A 107 -0.18 -7.84 -19.93
N VAL A 108 -0.65 -8.25 -18.75
CA VAL A 108 -1.06 -9.63 -18.52
C VAL A 108 -1.99 -10.03 -19.67
N ASP A 109 -1.60 -11.05 -20.45
CA ASP A 109 -2.18 -11.58 -21.71
C ASP A 109 -1.59 -11.10 -23.06
N TYR A 110 -0.76 -10.06 -23.14
CA TYR A 110 -0.17 -9.60 -24.42
C TYR A 110 1.32 -9.90 -24.57
N ILE A 111 2.06 -9.99 -23.47
CA ILE A 111 3.49 -10.27 -23.44
C ILE A 111 3.69 -11.46 -22.48
N GLU A 112 4.22 -12.57 -22.97
CA GLU A 112 4.70 -13.65 -22.10
C GLU A 112 5.92 -13.12 -21.34
N ASP A 113 5.76 -12.81 -20.04
CA ASP A 113 6.85 -12.32 -19.20
C ASP A 113 7.83 -13.45 -18.84
N VAL A 114 8.63 -13.89 -19.80
CA VAL A 114 9.96 -14.44 -19.52
C VAL A 114 10.82 -13.23 -19.13
N ASP A 115 10.83 -12.82 -17.85
CA ASP A 115 11.89 -12.05 -17.15
C ASP A 115 11.42 -11.04 -16.06
N LEU A 116 10.14 -10.95 -15.68
CA LEU A 116 9.69 -10.00 -14.63
C LEU A 116 9.57 -10.60 -13.21
N THR A 117 10.14 -11.77 -12.96
CA THR A 117 10.21 -12.41 -11.63
C THR A 117 11.40 -11.96 -10.78
N ILE A 118 11.74 -10.66 -10.73
CA ILE A 118 12.78 -10.17 -9.80
C ILE A 118 12.36 -8.81 -9.24
N PHE A 119 11.76 -8.90 -8.05
CA PHE A 119 11.61 -7.92 -6.95
C PHE A 119 11.10 -6.49 -7.26
#